data_AF-A0AA37GR02-F1
#
_entry.id   AF-A0AA37GR02-F1
#
_cell.length_a   1.000
_cell.length_b   1.000
_cell.length_c   1.000
_cell.angle_alpha   90.00
_cell.angle_beta   90.00
_cell.angle_gamma   90.00
#
_symmetry.space_group_name_H-M   'P 1'
#
loop_
_entity.id
_entity.type
_entity.pdbx_description
1 polymer ?
#
loop_
_entity_poly.entity_id
_entity_poly.type
_entity_poly.pdbx_seq_one_letter_code
_entity_poly.pdbx_strand_id
1 'polypeptide(L)'
;MAEHLDSFVRFCGGVNKIPDDGTSRPRILLLKDAIETGDYFYIVLHQILCVWSIDREAAHRLLGLASDVAESALSIIQNTLRKNENMTQRLVHFFATFPNTRSSGLWETEGFRKHASDVSVFLNNLHEQWNRIHMPAMRSRSGRGYPILADELRYQLKLRSPLLESIFFTVTRRHIGVPDGRIADQMMALFRQDAQNDHARVRATKSSNSNSSNSNSSNSNSSHSSNSNCDSRLILRRPLECNNPYHKPFPDNRPCQSK
;
A
#
# COMPACT_ATOMS: atom_id res chain seq x y z
N MET A 1 0.36 17.57 -14.21
CA MET A 1 -0.09 16.15 -14.17
C MET A 1 -1.57 16.01 -14.46
N ALA A 2 -2.46 16.69 -13.72
CA ALA A 2 -3.91 16.63 -13.92
C ALA A 2 -4.34 16.92 -15.37
N GLU A 3 -3.88 18.04 -15.95
CA GLU A 3 -4.19 18.42 -17.33
C GLU A 3 -3.75 17.38 -18.36
N HIS A 4 -2.60 16.72 -18.15
CA HIS A 4 -2.10 15.70 -19.06
C HIS A 4 -2.97 14.44 -19.01
N LEU A 5 -3.37 14.01 -17.81
CA LEU A 5 -4.31 12.90 -17.64
C LEU A 5 -5.68 13.22 -18.25
N ASP A 6 -6.20 14.42 -18.02
CA ASP A 6 -7.49 14.85 -18.57
C ASP A 6 -7.46 14.99 -20.09
N SER A 7 -6.38 15.53 -20.64
CA SER A 7 -6.17 15.61 -22.10
C SER A 7 -6.18 14.21 -22.73
N PHE A 8 -5.49 13.24 -22.11
CA PHE A 8 -5.51 11.86 -22.58
C PHE A 8 -6.89 11.21 -22.48
N VAL A 9 -7.62 11.44 -21.38
CA VAL A 9 -8.99 10.94 -21.23
C VAL A 9 -9.91 11.55 -22.29
N ARG A 10 -9.79 12.85 -22.58
CA ARG A 10 -10.53 13.52 -23.67
C ARG A 10 -10.15 12.96 -25.03
N PHE A 11 -8.87 12.72 -25.28
CA PHE A 11 -8.38 12.07 -26.50
C PHE A 11 -9.00 10.68 -26.70
N CYS A 12 -9.22 9.94 -25.61
CA CYS A 12 -9.93 8.66 -25.65
C CYS A 12 -11.46 8.77 -25.84
N GLY A 13 -12.01 9.98 -26.02
CA GLY A 13 -13.44 10.23 -26.15
C GLY A 13 -14.18 10.42 -24.82
N GLY A 14 -13.44 10.66 -23.73
CA GLY A 14 -13.98 10.83 -22.38
C GLY A 14 -14.01 9.54 -21.56
N VAL A 15 -14.23 9.67 -20.24
CA VAL A 15 -14.17 8.53 -19.29
C VAL A 15 -15.20 7.43 -19.59
N ASN A 16 -16.32 7.79 -20.22
CA ASN A 16 -17.39 6.86 -20.60
C ASN A 16 -17.04 6.02 -21.83
N LYS A 17 -15.98 6.39 -22.57
CA LYS A 17 -15.48 5.64 -23.73
C LYS A 17 -14.27 4.76 -23.38
N ILE A 18 -13.77 4.86 -22.15
CA ILE A 18 -12.78 3.91 -21.62
C ILE A 18 -13.46 2.55 -21.42
N PRO A 19 -12.84 1.44 -21.83
CA PRO A 19 -13.41 0.10 -21.66
C PRO A 19 -13.84 -0.17 -20.21
N ASP A 20 -14.99 -0.83 -20.06
CA ASP A 20 -15.55 -1.24 -18.76
C ASP A 20 -15.04 -2.64 -18.37
N ASP A 21 -13.72 -2.83 -18.43
CA ASP A 21 -13.01 -4.07 -18.09
C ASP A 21 -12.79 -4.25 -16.57
N GLY A 22 -13.46 -3.43 -15.75
CA GLY A 22 -13.32 -3.41 -14.30
C GLY A 22 -11.94 -3.00 -13.78
N THR A 23 -11.03 -2.52 -14.65
CA THR A 23 -9.64 -2.16 -14.32
C THR A 23 -9.27 -0.77 -14.84
N SER A 24 -9.47 -0.50 -16.12
CA SER A 24 -9.09 0.75 -16.81
C SER A 24 -9.72 1.99 -16.17
N ARG A 25 -11.05 2.01 -16.00
CA ARG A 25 -11.76 3.14 -15.37
C ARG A 25 -11.32 3.33 -13.91
N PRO A 26 -11.29 2.29 -13.05
CA PRO A 26 -10.74 2.41 -11.70
C PRO A 26 -9.32 2.97 -11.66
N ARG A 27 -8.40 2.54 -12.53
CA ARG A 27 -7.01 3.03 -12.57
C ARG A 27 -6.94 4.52 -12.87
N ILE A 28 -7.75 5.02 -13.81
CA ILE A 28 -7.85 6.46 -14.09
C ILE A 28 -8.37 7.22 -12.87
N LEU A 29 -9.42 6.73 -12.22
CA LEU A 29 -9.98 7.39 -11.03
C LEU A 29 -8.98 7.43 -9.87
N LEU A 30 -8.26 6.33 -9.62
CA LEU A 30 -7.22 6.30 -8.58
C LEU A 30 -6.06 7.24 -8.92
N LEU A 31 -5.66 7.36 -10.18
CA LEU A 31 -4.65 8.33 -10.58
C LEU A 31 -5.13 9.77 -10.40
N LYS A 32 -6.40 10.07 -10.70
CA LYS A 32 -6.98 11.39 -10.43
C LYS A 32 -6.94 11.73 -8.95
N ASP A 33 -7.43 10.82 -8.11
CA ASP A 33 -7.41 10.98 -6.65
C ASP A 33 -5.98 11.16 -6.11
N ALA A 34 -5.02 10.37 -6.59
CA ALA A 34 -3.62 10.51 -6.21
C ALA A 34 -3.02 11.86 -6.63
N ILE A 35 -3.39 12.39 -7.80
CA ILE A 35 -2.92 13.71 -8.24
C ILE A 35 -3.53 14.81 -7.38
N GLU A 36 -4.83 14.73 -7.11
CA GLU A 36 -5.57 15.72 -6.32
C GLU A 36 -5.09 15.76 -4.86
N THR A 37 -4.79 14.59 -4.29
CA THR A 37 -4.30 14.47 -2.90
C THR A 37 -2.78 14.57 -2.75
N GLY A 38 -2.04 14.64 -3.86
CA GLY A 38 -0.57 14.69 -3.86
C GLY A 38 0.09 13.37 -3.43
N ASP A 39 -0.55 12.23 -3.66
CA ASP A 39 -0.01 10.89 -3.41
C ASP A 39 0.98 10.47 -4.52
N TYR A 40 2.15 11.12 -4.52
CA TYR A 40 3.23 10.83 -5.47
C TYR A 40 3.77 9.41 -5.35
N PHE A 41 3.69 8.79 -4.17
CA PHE A 41 4.08 7.40 -3.99
C PHE A 41 3.23 6.49 -4.88
N TYR A 42 1.90 6.64 -4.85
CA TYR A 42 1.02 5.86 -5.70
C TYR A 42 1.27 6.13 -7.19
N ILE A 43 1.45 7.39 -7.58
CA ILE A 43 1.71 7.75 -8.99
C ILE A 43 2.98 7.04 -9.50
N VAL A 44 4.07 7.07 -8.73
CA VAL A 44 5.33 6.40 -9.09
C VAL A 44 5.17 4.88 -9.13
N LEU A 45 4.55 4.28 -8.11
CA LEU A 45 4.27 2.84 -8.10
C LEU A 45 3.43 2.42 -9.31
N HIS A 46 2.38 3.18 -9.62
CA HIS A 46 1.50 2.93 -10.76
C HIS A 46 2.28 2.97 -12.08
N GLN A 47 3.14 3.97 -12.26
CA GLN A 47 4.01 4.06 -13.44
C GLN A 47 4.93 2.85 -13.53
N ILE A 48 5.60 2.47 -12.43
CA ILE A 48 6.51 1.31 -12.39
C ILE A 48 5.77 0.03 -12.77
N LEU A 49 4.53 -0.18 -12.30
CA LEU A 49 3.70 -1.33 -12.72
C LEU A 49 3.47 -1.34 -14.23
N CYS A 50 3.20 -0.20 -14.84
CA CYS A 50 2.97 -0.11 -16.27
C CYS A 50 4.25 -0.31 -17.08
N VAL A 51 5.38 0.24 -16.59
CA VAL A 51 6.71 -0.02 -17.17
C VAL A 51 7.04 -1.50 -17.07
N TRP A 52 6.77 -2.16 -15.94
CA TRP A 52 6.98 -3.60 -15.76
C TRP A 52 6.30 -4.47 -16.81
N SER A 53 5.13 -4.06 -17.31
CA SER A 53 4.39 -4.76 -18.36
C SER A 53 4.96 -4.57 -19.77
N ILE A 54 5.80 -3.55 -19.99
CA ILE A 54 6.31 -3.19 -21.33
C ILE A 54 7.82 -3.43 -21.44
N ASP A 55 8.56 -3.09 -20.39
CA ASP A 55 10.02 -3.16 -20.31
C ASP A 55 10.43 -3.52 -18.87
N ARG A 56 10.59 -4.83 -18.63
CA ARG A 56 11.00 -5.35 -17.32
C ARG A 56 12.39 -4.88 -16.91
N GLU A 57 13.32 -4.77 -17.85
CA GLU A 57 14.68 -4.32 -17.53
C GLU A 57 14.69 -2.87 -17.04
N ALA A 58 13.92 -1.99 -17.69
CA ALA A 58 13.75 -0.62 -17.21
C ALA A 58 13.15 -0.58 -15.81
N ALA A 59 12.11 -1.38 -15.55
CA ALA A 59 11.51 -1.46 -14.23
C ALA A 59 12.51 -1.97 -13.16
N HIS A 60 13.34 -2.96 -13.48
CA HIS A 60 14.41 -3.42 -12.57
C HIS A 60 15.44 -2.31 -12.30
N ARG A 61 15.88 -1.58 -13.32
CA ARG A 61 16.82 -0.45 -13.15
C ARG A 61 16.24 0.65 -12.26
N LEU A 62 14.93 0.94 -12.40
CA LEU A 62 14.24 1.93 -11.58
C LEU A 62 14.11 1.51 -10.13
N LEU A 63 13.87 0.22 -9.89
CA LEU A 63 13.67 -0.33 -8.55
C LEU A 63 14.98 -0.59 -7.82
N GLY A 64 16.04 -1.02 -8.51
CA GLY A 64 17.30 -1.43 -7.88
C GLY A 64 17.14 -2.64 -6.95
N LEU A 65 16.09 -3.45 -7.14
CA LEU A 65 15.80 -4.65 -6.36
C LEU A 65 16.30 -5.90 -7.07
N ALA A 66 16.57 -6.96 -6.30
CA ALA A 66 16.82 -8.29 -6.85
C ALA A 66 15.62 -8.79 -7.66
N SER A 67 15.87 -9.61 -8.69
CA SER A 67 14.84 -10.00 -9.67
C SER A 67 13.66 -10.71 -9.02
N ASP A 68 13.96 -11.68 -8.16
CA ASP A 68 12.99 -12.48 -7.42
C ASP A 68 12.14 -11.63 -6.47
N VAL A 69 12.76 -10.66 -5.78
CA VAL A 69 12.06 -9.71 -4.91
C VAL A 69 11.09 -8.85 -5.72
N ALA A 70 11.56 -8.25 -6.82
CA ALA A 70 10.74 -7.39 -7.67
C ALA A 70 9.58 -8.16 -8.31
N GLU A 71 9.84 -9.35 -8.87
CA GLU A 71 8.82 -10.21 -9.48
C GLU A 71 7.74 -10.60 -8.47
N SER A 72 8.14 -11.06 -7.29
CA SER A 72 7.25 -11.46 -6.22
C SER A 72 6.38 -10.29 -5.74
N ALA A 73 7.01 -9.16 -5.39
CA ALA A 73 6.31 -7.99 -4.86
C ALA A 73 5.37 -7.36 -5.89
N LEU A 74 5.80 -7.21 -7.15
CA LEU A 74 4.94 -6.65 -8.20
C LEU A 74 3.81 -7.62 -8.59
N SER A 75 4.01 -8.93 -8.50
CA SER A 75 2.93 -9.92 -8.66
C SER A 75 1.85 -9.73 -7.58
N ILE A 76 2.26 -9.52 -6.33
CA ILE A 76 1.33 -9.20 -5.22
C ILE A 76 0.54 -7.93 -5.53
N ILE A 77 1.22 -6.85 -5.93
CA ILE A 77 0.56 -5.58 -6.24
C ILE A 77 -0.41 -5.70 -7.41
N GLN A 78 -0.07 -6.47 -8.44
CA GLN A 78 -0.98 -6.73 -9.56
C GLN A 78 -2.21 -7.56 -9.16
N ASN A 79 -2.11 -8.43 -8.16
CA ASN A 79 -3.28 -9.12 -7.62
C ASN A 79 -4.15 -8.18 -6.76
N THR A 80 -3.54 -7.23 -6.05
CA THR A 80 -4.26 -6.22 -5.25
C THR A 80 -4.98 -5.18 -6.12
N LEU A 81 -4.31 -4.68 -7.16
CA LEU A 81 -4.82 -3.58 -8.01
C LEU A 81 -5.44 -4.03 -9.33
N ARG A 82 -5.58 -5.34 -9.54
CA ARG A 82 -5.83 -6.01 -10.83
C ARG A 82 -4.67 -5.82 -11.82
N LYS A 83 -4.44 -6.85 -12.61
CA LYS A 83 -3.30 -6.92 -13.50
C LYS A 83 -3.46 -6.03 -14.73
N ASN A 84 -2.33 -5.60 -15.30
CA ASN A 84 -2.33 -4.68 -16.44
C ASN A 84 -2.81 -5.34 -17.74
N GLU A 85 -2.77 -6.67 -17.84
CA GLU A 85 -3.30 -7.42 -18.98
C GLU A 85 -4.82 -7.27 -19.12
N ASN A 86 -5.50 -6.79 -18.07
CA ASN A 86 -6.93 -6.46 -18.13
C ASN A 86 -7.20 -5.08 -18.75
N MET A 87 -6.17 -4.26 -19.01
CA MET A 87 -6.29 -2.96 -19.66
C MET A 87 -5.82 -3.03 -21.11
N THR A 88 -6.29 -2.09 -21.94
CA THR A 88 -5.81 -1.99 -23.32
C THR A 88 -4.34 -1.59 -23.38
N GLN A 89 -3.61 -2.11 -24.38
CA GLN A 89 -2.21 -1.78 -24.61
C GLN A 89 -1.95 -0.28 -24.71
N ARG A 90 -2.90 0.48 -25.28
CA ARG A 90 -2.85 1.96 -25.35
C ARG A 90 -2.78 2.59 -23.97
N LEU A 91 -3.60 2.12 -23.03
CA LEU A 91 -3.63 2.65 -21.65
C LEU A 91 -2.33 2.31 -20.92
N VAL A 92 -1.86 1.06 -21.03
CA VAL A 92 -0.61 0.63 -20.39
C VAL A 92 0.57 1.47 -20.91
N HIS A 93 0.67 1.70 -22.22
CA HIS A 93 1.71 2.57 -22.78
C HIS A 93 1.63 4.00 -22.28
N PHE A 94 0.43 4.59 -22.31
CA PHE A 94 0.23 5.94 -21.79
C PHE A 94 0.70 6.03 -20.33
N PHE A 95 0.26 5.10 -19.48
CA PHE A 95 0.59 5.11 -18.06
C PHE A 95 2.06 4.81 -17.76
N ALA A 96 2.76 4.00 -18.57
CA ALA A 96 4.20 3.82 -18.43
C ALA A 96 4.98 5.12 -18.71
N THR A 97 4.43 5.98 -19.57
CA THR A 97 4.96 7.32 -19.88
C THR A 97 4.32 8.44 -19.06
N PHE A 98 3.46 8.13 -18.09
CA PHE A 98 2.83 9.12 -17.22
C PHE A 98 3.45 9.02 -15.82
N PRO A 99 3.75 10.15 -15.13
CA PRO A 99 3.52 11.53 -15.54
C PRO A 99 4.57 12.11 -16.49
N ASN A 100 5.61 11.35 -16.82
CA ASN A 100 6.81 11.86 -17.48
C ASN A 100 6.83 11.65 -19.00
N THR A 101 6.65 12.71 -19.79
CA THR A 101 7.02 12.68 -21.22
C THR A 101 8.54 12.66 -21.35
N ARG A 102 9.13 12.00 -22.36
CA ARG A 102 10.61 11.93 -22.55
C ARG A 102 11.34 13.29 -22.43
N SER A 103 10.63 14.40 -22.64
CA SER A 103 11.10 15.79 -22.55
C SER A 103 10.99 16.45 -21.16
N SER A 104 10.30 15.87 -20.16
CA SER A 104 9.94 16.62 -18.94
C SER A 104 11.01 16.62 -17.84
N GLY A 105 12.03 15.76 -17.94
CA GLY A 105 13.11 15.68 -16.95
C GLY A 105 12.67 15.22 -15.55
N LEU A 106 11.40 14.83 -15.35
CA LEU A 106 10.84 14.54 -14.03
C LEU A 106 11.57 13.39 -13.29
N TRP A 107 12.05 12.36 -14.01
CA TRP A 107 12.85 11.25 -13.47
C TRP A 107 14.17 11.74 -12.85
N GLU A 108 14.69 12.86 -13.35
CA GLU A 108 15.93 13.47 -12.88
C GLU A 108 15.72 14.38 -11.67
N THR A 109 14.47 14.60 -11.27
CA THR A 109 14.17 15.35 -10.04
C THR A 109 14.46 14.49 -8.83
N GLU A 110 15.03 15.11 -7.80
CA GLU A 110 15.27 14.45 -6.51
C GLU A 110 13.98 13.94 -5.88
N GLY A 111 12.88 14.68 -6.03
CA GLY A 111 11.55 14.29 -5.53
C GLY A 111 11.06 12.98 -6.14
N PHE A 112 11.18 12.82 -7.46
CA PHE A 112 10.80 11.57 -8.11
C PHE A 112 11.68 10.40 -7.65
N ARG A 113 13.02 10.57 -7.65
CA ARG A 113 13.96 9.53 -7.20
C ARG A 113 13.69 9.10 -5.76
N LYS A 114 13.34 10.05 -4.89
CA LYS A 114 12.94 9.76 -3.51
C LYS A 114 11.72 8.85 -3.46
N HIS A 115 10.66 9.16 -4.23
CA HIS A 115 9.47 8.32 -4.26
C HIS A 115 9.71 6.96 -4.90
N ALA A 116 10.56 6.86 -5.92
CA ALA A 116 10.98 5.57 -6.48
C ALA A 116 11.73 4.72 -5.43
N SER A 117 12.64 5.34 -4.66
CA SER A 117 13.32 4.68 -3.53
C SER A 117 12.34 4.24 -2.44
N ASP A 118 11.39 5.09 -2.05
CA ASP A 118 10.33 4.73 -1.11
C ASP A 118 9.51 3.53 -1.61
N VAL A 119 9.19 3.48 -2.91
CA VAL A 119 8.50 2.34 -3.54
C VAL A 119 9.37 1.08 -3.48
N SER A 120 10.66 1.16 -3.78
CA SER A 120 11.59 0.03 -3.67
C SER A 120 11.65 -0.52 -2.26
N VAL A 121 11.76 0.34 -1.25
CA VAL A 121 11.72 -0.03 0.16
C VAL A 121 10.40 -0.73 0.49
N PHE A 122 9.28 -0.19 0.05
CA PHE A 122 7.98 -0.82 0.26
C PHE A 122 7.88 -2.20 -0.39
N LEU A 123 8.30 -2.36 -1.65
CA LEU A 123 8.24 -3.64 -2.35
C LEU A 123 9.14 -4.68 -1.71
N ASN A 124 10.33 -4.30 -1.26
CA ASN A 124 11.21 -5.19 -0.50
C ASN A 124 10.54 -5.68 0.80
N ASN A 125 9.97 -4.76 1.59
CA ASN A 125 9.27 -5.14 2.83
C ASN A 125 8.00 -5.95 2.54
N LEU A 126 7.29 -5.67 1.46
CA LEU A 126 6.12 -6.45 1.04
C LEU A 126 6.49 -7.90 0.73
N HIS A 127 7.61 -8.11 0.04
CA HIS A 127 8.15 -9.43 -0.22
C HIS A 127 8.54 -10.15 1.07
N GLU A 128 9.37 -9.51 1.91
CA GLU A 128 9.86 -10.11 3.17
C GLU A 128 8.74 -10.45 4.16
N GLN A 129 7.74 -9.58 4.27
CA GLN A 129 6.65 -9.71 5.24
C GLN A 129 5.41 -10.41 4.68
N TRP A 130 5.45 -10.88 3.43
CA TRP A 130 4.30 -11.49 2.76
C TRP A 130 3.66 -12.61 3.60
N ASN A 131 4.48 -13.56 4.05
CA ASN A 131 4.01 -14.71 4.83
C ASN A 131 3.74 -14.40 6.30
N ARG A 132 4.30 -13.30 6.82
CA ARG A 132 4.23 -12.95 8.26
C ARG A 132 3.04 -12.07 8.61
N ILE A 133 2.70 -11.13 7.72
CA ILE A 133 1.67 -10.11 7.97
C ILE A 133 0.55 -10.23 6.96
N HIS A 134 0.90 -10.15 5.67
CA HIS A 134 -0.08 -9.94 4.63
C HIS A 134 -0.95 -11.18 4.37
N MET A 135 -0.33 -12.34 4.23
CA MET A 135 -1.04 -13.61 4.06
C MET A 135 -1.95 -13.96 5.25
N PRO A 136 -1.50 -13.87 6.52
CA PRO A 136 -2.38 -14.06 7.67
C PRO A 136 -3.57 -13.09 7.74
N ALA A 137 -3.40 -11.85 7.28
CA ALA A 137 -4.48 -10.85 7.23
C ALA A 137 -5.55 -11.13 6.15
N MET A 138 -5.26 -12.02 5.19
CA MET A 138 -6.20 -12.41 4.13
C MET A 138 -6.82 -13.80 4.33
N ARG A 139 -6.40 -14.57 5.33
CA ARG A 139 -6.95 -15.92 5.56
C ARG A 139 -8.20 -15.85 6.44
N SER A 140 -9.34 -16.27 5.90
CA SER A 140 -10.62 -16.28 6.64
C SER A 140 -10.63 -17.28 7.82
N ARG A 141 -10.27 -18.56 7.59
CA ARG A 141 -10.44 -19.61 8.62
C ARG A 141 -9.20 -19.90 9.48
N SER A 142 -8.01 -19.71 8.92
CA SER A 142 -6.73 -20.02 9.56
C SER A 142 -5.83 -18.79 9.69
N GLY A 143 -6.39 -17.61 9.42
CA GLY A 143 -5.70 -16.34 9.62
C GLY A 143 -5.97 -15.78 11.00
N ARG A 144 -5.70 -14.49 11.12
CA ARG A 144 -5.82 -13.76 12.40
C ARG A 144 -7.23 -13.24 12.70
N GLY A 145 -8.16 -13.33 11.75
CA GLY A 145 -9.54 -12.89 11.91
C GLY A 145 -9.80 -11.38 11.78
N TYR A 146 -8.80 -10.58 11.42
CA TYR A 146 -8.95 -9.13 11.19
C TYR A 146 -8.12 -8.65 9.98
N PRO A 147 -8.57 -7.61 9.24
CA PRO A 147 -7.89 -7.11 8.04
C PRO A 147 -6.58 -6.41 8.39
N ILE A 148 -5.73 -6.14 7.39
CA ILE A 148 -4.43 -5.48 7.59
C ILE A 148 -4.59 -4.14 8.34
N LEU A 149 -3.75 -3.88 9.34
CA LEU A 149 -3.85 -2.67 10.16
C LEU A 149 -3.04 -1.52 9.55
N ALA A 150 -3.42 -0.28 9.86
CA ALA A 150 -2.72 0.91 9.38
C ALA A 150 -1.25 0.92 9.83
N ASP A 151 -1.00 0.55 11.09
CA ASP A 151 0.35 0.42 11.65
C ASP A 151 1.22 -0.58 10.88
N GLU A 152 0.64 -1.70 10.47
CA GLU A 152 1.37 -2.75 9.76
C GLU A 152 1.78 -2.26 8.37
N LEU A 153 0.86 -1.59 7.67
CA LEU A 153 1.14 -0.98 6.37
C LEU A 153 2.27 0.06 6.48
N ARG A 154 2.25 0.91 7.50
CA ARG A 154 3.19 2.05 7.59
C ARG A 154 4.52 1.70 8.21
N TYR A 155 4.53 0.91 9.28
CA TYR A 155 5.73 0.65 10.05
C TYR A 155 6.42 -0.62 9.60
N GLN A 156 5.67 -1.64 9.18
CA GLN A 156 6.25 -2.91 8.74
C GLN A 156 6.44 -2.93 7.23
N LEU A 157 5.44 -2.50 6.45
CA LEU A 157 5.59 -2.44 4.98
C LEU A 157 6.21 -1.13 4.48
N LYS A 158 6.35 -0.10 5.33
CA LYS A 158 6.83 1.23 4.91
C LYS A 158 5.98 1.88 3.81
N LEU A 159 4.70 1.52 3.72
CA LEU A 159 3.78 2.10 2.76
C LEU A 159 3.55 3.59 3.07
N ARG A 160 3.71 4.45 2.05
CA ARG A 160 3.55 5.91 2.16
C ARG A 160 2.35 6.47 1.40
N SER A 161 1.54 5.60 0.80
CA SER A 161 0.35 6.00 0.02
C SER A 161 -0.93 5.74 0.83
N PRO A 162 -1.64 6.78 1.29
CA PRO A 162 -2.94 6.64 1.95
C PRO A 162 -4.00 6.00 1.06
N LEU A 163 -3.91 6.24 -0.26
CA LEU A 163 -4.78 5.63 -1.25
C LEU A 163 -4.56 4.10 -1.26
N LEU A 164 -3.30 3.67 -1.33
CA LEU A 164 -2.96 2.25 -1.37
C LEU A 164 -3.22 1.56 -0.01
N GLU A 165 -3.05 2.26 1.12
CA GLU A 165 -3.45 1.78 2.45
C GLU A 165 -4.93 1.38 2.48
N SER A 166 -5.81 2.27 1.98
CA SER A 166 -7.25 2.02 1.90
C SER A 166 -7.58 0.83 0.99
N ILE A 167 -6.82 0.65 -0.10
CA ILE A 167 -6.99 -0.49 -1.01
C ILE A 167 -6.59 -1.80 -0.34
N PHE A 168 -5.40 -1.86 0.28
CA PHE A 168 -4.94 -3.05 1.00
C PHE A 168 -5.90 -3.45 2.12
N PHE A 169 -6.40 -2.48 2.87
CA PHE A 169 -7.42 -2.71 3.87
C PHE A 169 -8.69 -3.31 3.25
N THR A 170 -9.19 -2.71 2.17
CA THR A 170 -10.40 -3.20 1.50
C THR A 170 -10.23 -4.62 0.97
N VAL A 171 -9.08 -4.92 0.35
CA VAL A 171 -8.77 -6.25 -0.19
C VAL A 171 -8.70 -7.27 0.93
N THR A 172 -7.93 -7.01 1.99
CA THR A 172 -7.77 -7.96 3.11
C THR A 172 -9.08 -8.18 3.87
N ARG A 173 -9.87 -7.12 4.09
CA ARG A 173 -11.21 -7.19 4.68
C ARG A 173 -12.18 -8.06 3.87
N ARG A 174 -12.19 -7.92 2.54
CA ARG A 174 -13.02 -8.77 1.68
C ARG A 174 -12.57 -10.23 1.73
N HIS A 175 -11.27 -10.50 1.79
CA HIS A 175 -10.73 -11.85 1.88
C HIS A 175 -11.10 -12.59 3.18
N ILE A 176 -11.28 -11.87 4.29
CA ILE A 176 -11.76 -12.47 5.54
C ILE A 176 -13.29 -12.65 5.58
N GLY A 177 -14.00 -12.32 4.49
CA GLY A 177 -15.43 -12.58 4.34
C GLY A 177 -16.35 -11.42 4.74
N VAL A 178 -15.81 -10.20 4.89
CA VAL A 178 -16.64 -9.02 5.16
C VAL A 178 -16.89 -8.28 3.84
N PRO A 179 -18.10 -8.33 3.26
CA PRO A 179 -18.46 -7.64 2.02
C PRO A 179 -18.64 -6.14 2.24
N ASP A 180 -18.76 -5.37 1.16
CA ASP A 180 -19.06 -3.93 1.24
C ASP A 180 -20.44 -3.68 1.88
N GLY A 181 -20.58 -2.56 2.59
CA GLY A 181 -21.80 -2.19 3.30
C GLY A 181 -21.50 -1.50 4.63
N ARG A 182 -22.53 -1.32 5.48
CA ARG A 182 -22.41 -0.50 6.70
C ARG A 182 -21.27 -0.94 7.64
N ILE A 183 -21.05 -2.25 7.78
CA ILE A 183 -19.95 -2.79 8.59
C ILE A 183 -18.59 -2.43 7.97
N ALA A 184 -18.47 -2.54 6.64
CA ALA A 184 -17.27 -2.14 5.90
C ALA A 184 -16.92 -0.68 6.16
N ASP A 185 -17.93 0.20 6.12
CA ASP A 185 -17.76 1.63 6.27
C ASP A 185 -17.29 1.99 7.68
N GLN A 186 -17.88 1.35 8.70
CA GLN A 186 -17.44 1.48 10.09
C GLN A 186 -16.00 1.01 10.28
N MET A 187 -15.64 -0.14 9.71
CA MET A 187 -14.28 -0.67 9.78
C MET A 187 -13.27 0.26 9.07
N MET A 188 -13.64 0.82 7.90
CA MET A 188 -12.81 1.77 7.17
C MET A 188 -12.65 3.09 7.94
N ALA A 189 -13.71 3.58 8.60
CA ALA A 189 -13.65 4.76 9.43
C ALA A 189 -12.67 4.57 10.61
N LEU A 190 -12.74 3.43 11.30
CA LEU A 190 -11.80 3.07 12.36
C LEU A 190 -10.36 2.97 11.84
N PHE A 191 -10.16 2.28 10.72
CA PHE A 191 -8.85 2.18 10.08
C PHE A 191 -8.24 3.55 9.76
N ARG A 192 -9.04 4.48 9.20
CA ARG A 192 -8.60 5.84 8.90
C ARG A 192 -8.33 6.65 10.16
N GLN A 193 -9.13 6.45 11.20
CA GLN A 193 -8.95 7.12 12.49
C GLN A 193 -7.64 6.69 13.17
N ASP A 194 -7.34 5.38 13.18
CA ASP A 194 -6.08 4.85 13.71
C ASP A 194 -4.90 5.46 12.94
N ALA A 195 -4.97 5.42 11.60
CA ALA A 195 -4.00 6.08 10.74
C ALA A 195 -3.78 7.58 11.09
N GLN A 196 -4.83 8.34 11.37
CA GLN A 196 -4.70 9.76 11.72
C GLN A 196 -4.06 9.96 13.11
N ASN A 197 -4.44 9.13 14.08
CA ASN A 197 -3.91 9.18 15.44
C ASN A 197 -2.40 8.93 15.47
N ASP A 198 -1.90 7.98 14.68
CA ASP A 198 -0.47 7.69 14.61
C ASP A 198 0.33 8.83 13.97
N HIS A 199 -0.22 9.49 12.94
CA HIS A 199 0.38 10.70 12.39
C HIS A 199 0.48 11.83 13.41
N ALA A 200 -0.56 12.04 14.22
CA ALA A 200 -0.58 13.06 15.26
C ALA A 200 0.48 12.78 16.35
N ARG A 201 0.61 11.51 16.76
CA ARG A 201 1.62 11.07 17.73
C ARG A 201 3.04 11.30 17.23
N VAL A 202 3.34 10.91 15.99
CA VAL A 202 4.67 11.10 15.39
C VAL A 202 5.02 12.58 15.25
N ARG A 203 4.04 13.45 14.93
CA ARG A 203 4.25 14.91 14.89
C ARG A 203 4.54 15.48 16.28
N ALA A 204 3.77 15.09 17.29
CA ALA A 204 3.99 15.54 18.66
C ALA A 204 5.39 15.17 19.19
N THR A 205 5.84 13.94 18.96
CA THR A 205 7.19 13.49 19.39
C THR A 205 8.31 14.27 18.68
N LYS A 206 8.15 14.61 17.40
CA LYS A 206 9.14 15.43 16.66
C LYS A 206 9.21 16.86 17.20
N SER A 207 8.06 17.46 17.54
CA SER A 207 8.00 18.82 18.12
C SER A 207 8.57 18.87 19.54
N SER A 208 8.44 17.81 20.33
CA SER A 208 9.07 17.72 21.67
C SER A 208 10.59 17.58 21.59
N ASN A 209 11.11 16.82 20.63
CA ASN A 209 12.56 16.66 20.45
C ASN A 209 13.27 17.90 19.89
N SER A 210 12.59 18.74 19.10
CA SER A 210 13.15 20.01 18.61
C SER A 210 13.29 21.08 19.70
N ASN A 211 12.60 20.94 20.84
CA ASN A 211 12.68 21.89 21.96
C ASN A 211 13.75 21.53 23.00
N SER A 212 14.38 20.36 22.91
CA SER A 212 15.45 19.93 23.84
C SER A 212 16.87 20.19 23.34
N SER A 213 17.06 20.83 22.17
CA SER A 213 18.40 21.10 21.61
C SER A 213 18.88 22.54 21.77
N ASN A 214 18.26 23.35 22.64
CA ASN A 214 18.69 24.73 22.87
C ASN A 214 18.82 25.08 24.36
N SER A 215 19.69 24.35 25.07
CA SER A 215 20.25 24.77 26.35
C SER A 215 21.46 23.90 26.70
N ASN A 216 22.67 24.42 26.44
CA ASN A 216 23.79 24.50 27.40
C ASN A 216 25.14 24.51 26.66
N SER A 217 25.67 25.72 26.48
CA SER A 217 27.12 25.93 26.55
C SER A 217 27.54 25.95 28.01
N SER A 218 28.72 25.36 28.28
CA SER A 218 29.50 25.40 29.52
C SER A 218 29.06 24.40 30.60
N ASN A 219 29.78 23.28 30.77
CA ASN A 219 30.89 23.20 31.73
C ASN A 219 31.52 21.79 31.74
N SER A 220 32.82 21.77 32.07
CA SER A 220 33.75 20.65 32.16
C SER A 220 33.49 19.65 33.30
N ASN A 221 33.85 18.37 33.03
CA ASN A 221 34.53 17.37 33.88
C ASN A 221 33.85 15.99 34.08
N SER A 222 34.60 14.96 33.66
CA SER A 222 34.83 13.65 34.32
C SER A 222 33.63 12.88 34.90
N SER A 223 33.31 11.71 34.33
CA SER A 223 33.67 10.37 34.87
C SER A 223 32.89 9.25 34.19
N HIS A 224 33.47 8.04 34.20
CA HIS A 224 32.95 6.77 33.69
C HIS A 224 31.51 6.46 34.13
N SER A 225 30.68 5.96 33.21
CA SER A 225 29.85 4.76 33.43
C SER A 225 29.17 4.30 32.14
N SER A 226 29.37 3.03 31.85
CA SER A 226 28.64 2.22 30.89
C SER A 226 27.13 2.25 31.20
N ASN A 227 26.27 2.38 30.17
CA ASN A 227 25.08 1.55 30.11
C ASN A 227 24.45 1.55 28.71
N SER A 228 24.45 0.36 28.13
CA SER A 228 23.48 -0.12 27.15
C SER A 228 22.06 0.17 27.63
N ASN A 229 21.21 0.70 26.75
CA ASN A 229 19.77 0.51 26.90
C ASN A 229 19.11 0.29 25.54
N CYS A 230 18.94 -1.00 25.26
CA CYS A 230 17.90 -1.53 24.40
C CYS A 230 16.55 -1.19 25.04
N ASP A 231 15.64 -0.49 24.36
CA ASP A 231 14.24 -0.44 24.80
C ASP A 231 13.34 -0.95 23.67
N SER A 232 13.14 -2.26 23.72
CA SER A 232 12.07 -2.95 23.02
C SER A 232 10.78 -2.79 23.84
N ARG A 233 9.84 -1.99 23.36
CA ARG A 233 8.45 -2.03 23.87
C ARG A 233 7.46 -2.17 22.73
N LEU A 234 7.38 -3.41 22.23
CA LEU A 234 6.18 -3.96 21.60
C LEU A 234 5.08 -4.00 22.67
N ILE A 235 4.15 -3.05 22.63
CA ILE A 235 2.91 -3.14 23.42
C ILE A 235 2.02 -4.19 22.74
N LEU A 236 2.01 -5.39 23.32
CA LEU A 236 1.12 -6.48 22.97
C LEU A 236 -0.33 -6.08 23.29
N ARG A 237 -1.11 -5.67 22.27
CA ARG A 237 -2.57 -5.55 22.42
C ARG A 237 -3.20 -6.94 22.27
N ARG A 238 -3.85 -7.43 23.32
CA ARG A 238 -4.61 -8.69 23.32
C ARG A 238 -5.80 -8.59 22.34
N PRO A 239 -6.09 -9.63 21.54
CA PRO A 239 -7.35 -9.71 20.80
C PRO A 239 -8.53 -9.92 21.76
N LEU A 240 -9.64 -9.23 21.48
CA LEU A 240 -10.92 -9.46 22.14
C LEU A 240 -11.47 -10.82 21.69
N GLU A 241 -11.64 -11.75 22.62
CA GLU A 241 -12.39 -12.98 22.41
C GLU A 241 -13.86 -12.64 22.17
N CYS A 242 -14.34 -12.83 20.93
CA CYS A 242 -15.76 -12.82 20.63
C CYS A 242 -16.28 -14.26 20.67
N ASN A 243 -16.92 -14.63 21.78
CA ASN A 243 -17.77 -15.81 21.86
C ASN A 243 -18.99 -15.63 20.93
N ASN A 244 -19.13 -16.48 19.92
CA ASN A 244 -20.30 -16.51 19.04
C ASN A 244 -21.19 -17.72 19.37
N PRO A 245 -22.44 -17.54 19.85
CA PRO A 245 -23.30 -18.63 20.29
C PRO A 245 -24.17 -19.26 19.18
N TYR A 246 -23.94 -18.96 17.90
CA TYR A 246 -24.73 -19.54 16.80
C TYR A 246 -23.94 -20.58 16.00
N HIS A 247 -23.80 -21.78 16.59
CA HIS A 247 -23.37 -22.97 15.87
C HIS A 247 -24.55 -23.95 15.77
N LYS A 248 -25.19 -24.03 14.60
CA LYS A 248 -25.96 -25.22 14.19
C LYS A 248 -25.28 -25.80 12.94
N PRO A 249 -24.88 -27.08 12.94
CA PRO A 249 -24.37 -27.73 11.74
C PRO A 249 -25.54 -28.08 10.80
N PHE A 250 -25.43 -27.72 9.52
CA PHE A 250 -26.27 -28.29 8.46
C PHE A 250 -25.64 -29.57 7.91
N PRO A 251 -26.44 -30.55 7.45
CA PRO A 251 -26.01 -31.92 7.23
C PRO A 251 -25.29 -32.12 5.89
N ASP A 252 -24.36 -33.07 5.89
CA ASP A 252 -23.61 -33.58 4.74
C ASP A 252 -24.55 -34.22 3.70
N ASN A 253 -24.65 -33.60 2.52
CA ASN A 253 -25.18 -34.26 1.32
C ASN A 253 -24.03 -34.99 0.60
N ARG A 254 -23.89 -36.30 0.85
CA ARG A 254 -23.14 -37.20 -0.02
C ARG A 254 -24.08 -37.84 -1.05
N PRO A 255 -23.76 -37.84 -2.36
CA PRO A 255 -24.51 -38.61 -3.33
C PRO A 255 -24.16 -40.10 -3.24
N CYS A 256 -25.19 -40.94 -3.24
CA CYS A 256 -25.12 -42.40 -3.38
C CYS A 256 -24.45 -42.77 -4.71
N GLN A 257 -23.43 -43.63 -4.67
CA GLN A 257 -22.99 -44.38 -5.84
C GLN A 257 -23.78 -45.69 -5.91
N SER A 258 -24.46 -45.87 -7.03
CA SER A 258 -25.13 -47.09 -7.44
C SER A 258 -24.13 -48.18 -7.86
N LYS A 259 -24.36 -49.40 -7.38
CA LYS A 259 -24.10 -50.64 -8.12
C LYS A 259 -25.40 -51.42 -8.19
#